data_AF-A0A7J5TWS6-F1
#
_entry.id   AF-A0A7J5TWS6-F1
#
_cell.length_a   1.000
_cell.length_b   1.000
_cell.length_c   1.000
_cell.angle_alpha   90.00
_cell.angle_beta   90.00
_cell.angle_gamma   90.00
#
_symmetry.space_group_name_H-M   'P 1'
#
loop_
_entity.id
_entity.type
_entity.pdbx_description
1 polymer ?
#
loop_
_entity_poly.entity_id
_entity_poly.type
_entity_poly.pdbx_seq_one_letter_code
_entity_poly.pdbx_strand_id
1 'polypeptide(L)'
;MKLIFTCFVFIIGLTVTLTHAQTPVVRLKTVTGGLFRPIDLASIDADRHLIGQTNGKVRLVANGILNPTPYLDISALVQDTSYNGIFGLCLHPRFASNGYLYVQYFRKTDKAAVVARYTRDSLNPNRANPASAQVVFTVPYPTFGHRSGRMAFGPDGYLYITTGDSAPGDRGSIGDPNGYAQNPRSPFGKLFRIDVDKGNPYAIPPGNPFTTPNDSIPDELYAVGLRNPWRWSFDRLTGDLWLTDVGQDGWEEVNFTPAGASAPQNYGWRCYEGNVPYITTGCSVTATYAMPLHTYAGYNNNGNQQVSVTGGFVYRGERYPELQGWYVYGDWNGGTIWTLRRNAATGTYQNVKQAASVASLVSFGEGTDGELYILSFNSGMLYQITTDAIVSRQTGDWHTSSTWDCACVPSADSRVVVAPGHKVTVRQPAPVQSVRVLGGLRFEGGGVLRY
;
A
#
# COMPACT_ATOMS: atom_id res chain seq x y z
N MET A 1 0.10 -76.68 -8.84
CA MET A 1 -0.07 -75.84 -10.05
C MET A 1 -1.50 -75.31 -10.02
N LYS A 2 -1.88 -74.05 -9.77
CA LYS A 2 -1.25 -72.72 -9.75
C LYS A 2 -1.73 -71.98 -8.49
N LEU A 3 -0.86 -71.25 -7.79
CA LEU A 3 -1.27 -70.28 -6.77
C LEU A 3 -1.65 -68.97 -7.48
N ILE A 4 -2.84 -68.45 -7.22
CA ILE A 4 -3.27 -67.11 -7.66
C ILE A 4 -3.05 -66.17 -6.47
N PHE A 5 -2.10 -65.24 -6.59
CA PHE A 5 -1.91 -64.14 -5.65
C PHE A 5 -2.76 -62.95 -6.10
N THR A 6 -3.77 -62.60 -5.30
CA THR A 6 -4.56 -61.38 -5.51
C THR A 6 -3.88 -60.23 -4.78
N CYS A 7 -3.23 -59.33 -5.53
CA CYS A 7 -2.60 -58.13 -4.98
C CYS A 7 -3.67 -57.05 -4.77
N PHE A 8 -3.98 -56.70 -3.52
CA PHE A 8 -4.77 -55.51 -3.20
C PHE A 8 -3.84 -54.30 -3.15
N VAL A 9 -3.98 -53.40 -4.14
CA VAL A 9 -3.33 -52.08 -4.12
C VAL A 9 -4.17 -51.16 -3.23
N PHE A 10 -3.67 -50.84 -2.04
CA PHE A 10 -4.22 -49.78 -1.21
C PHE A 10 -3.82 -48.42 -1.80
N ILE A 11 -4.76 -47.74 -2.46
CA ILE A 11 -4.60 -46.34 -2.84
C ILE A 11 -4.80 -45.51 -1.57
N ILE A 12 -3.71 -45.05 -0.96
CA ILE A 12 -3.75 -44.07 0.13
C ILE A 12 -4.12 -42.73 -0.51
N GLY A 13 -5.40 -42.36 -0.44
CA GLY A 13 -5.87 -41.04 -0.81
C GLY A 13 -5.32 -40.01 0.18
N LEU A 14 -4.29 -39.25 -0.23
CA LEU A 14 -3.81 -38.11 0.52
C LEU A 14 -4.82 -36.96 0.36
N THR A 15 -5.78 -36.85 1.27
CA THR A 15 -6.64 -35.67 1.37
C THR A 15 -5.81 -34.51 1.90
N VAL A 16 -5.25 -33.70 1.01
CA VAL A 16 -4.69 -32.40 1.36
C VAL A 16 -5.86 -31.48 1.71
N THR A 17 -6.18 -31.37 2.99
CA THR A 17 -7.04 -30.30 3.48
C THR A 17 -6.27 -29.00 3.35
N LEU A 18 -6.63 -28.19 2.34
CA LEU A 18 -6.22 -26.80 2.26
C LEU A 18 -6.83 -26.06 3.46
N THR A 19 -6.07 -25.99 4.55
CA THR A 19 -6.39 -25.10 5.67
C THR A 19 -6.32 -23.67 5.12
N HIS A 20 -7.49 -23.08 4.90
CA HIS A 20 -7.56 -21.65 4.61
C HIS A 20 -6.98 -20.94 5.83
N ALA A 21 -5.86 -20.23 5.63
CA ALA A 21 -5.36 -19.32 6.66
C ALA A 21 -6.52 -18.38 7.03
N GLN A 22 -6.89 -18.36 8.31
CA GLN A 22 -7.97 -17.54 8.81
C GLN A 22 -7.71 -16.08 8.44
N THR A 23 -8.77 -15.37 8.05
CA THR A 23 -8.67 -13.94 7.79
C THR A 23 -8.14 -13.22 9.03
N PRO A 24 -7.06 -12.43 8.92
CA PRO A 24 -6.53 -11.67 10.04
C PRO A 24 -7.55 -10.62 10.49
N VAL A 25 -7.56 -10.38 11.80
CA VAL A 25 -8.36 -9.32 12.41
C VAL A 25 -7.45 -8.14 12.72
N VAL A 26 -7.67 -7.03 12.01
CA VAL A 26 -6.88 -5.82 12.16
C VAL A 26 -7.26 -5.08 13.46
N ARG A 27 -6.22 -4.59 14.14
CA ARG A 27 -6.26 -3.71 15.31
C ARG A 27 -5.35 -2.51 15.04
N LEU A 28 -5.56 -1.46 15.82
CA LEU A 28 -4.83 -0.20 15.68
C LEU A 28 -4.20 0.16 17.01
N LYS A 29 -2.88 0.34 17.00
CA LYS A 29 -2.13 0.88 18.13
C LYS A 29 -1.71 2.30 17.80
N THR A 30 -2.11 3.27 18.62
CA THR A 30 -1.61 4.64 18.50
C THR A 30 -0.09 4.67 18.66
N VAL A 31 0.59 5.28 17.70
CA VAL A 31 2.04 5.55 17.76
C VAL A 31 2.28 6.96 18.26
N THR A 32 1.69 7.95 17.59
CA THR A 32 1.85 9.36 17.94
C THR A 32 0.69 10.22 17.43
N GLY A 33 0.65 11.47 17.88
CA GLY A 33 -0.30 12.49 17.43
C GLY A 33 0.37 13.85 17.24
N GLY A 34 -0.44 14.89 17.01
CA GLY A 34 0.05 16.27 16.86
C GLY A 34 0.64 16.57 15.47
N LEU A 35 0.41 15.69 14.49
CA LEU A 35 0.74 15.95 13.09
C LEU A 35 -0.29 16.93 12.50
N PHE A 36 0.16 17.81 11.62
CA PHE A 36 -0.71 18.71 10.87
C PHE A 36 -1.02 18.09 9.52
N ARG A 37 -2.26 17.62 9.31
CA ARG A 37 -2.72 17.09 8.01
C ARG A 37 -1.67 16.19 7.35
N PRO A 38 -1.25 15.11 8.04
CA PRO A 38 -0.24 14.21 7.51
C PRO A 38 -0.75 13.57 6.23
N ILE A 39 0.16 13.28 5.31
CA ILE A 39 -0.22 12.91 3.94
C ILE A 39 0.43 11.61 3.47
N ASP A 40 1.71 11.41 3.79
CA ASP A 40 2.48 10.25 3.32
C ASP A 40 3.58 9.94 4.34
N LEU A 41 4.02 8.69 4.37
CA LEU A 41 4.97 8.17 5.34
C LEU A 41 6.11 7.45 4.63
N ALA A 42 7.34 7.77 5.01
CA ALA A 42 8.52 7.02 4.61
C ALA A 42 9.40 6.67 5.82
N SER A 43 9.71 5.39 5.98
CA SER A 43 10.46 4.88 7.13
C SER A 43 11.96 4.92 6.87
N ILE A 44 12.72 5.54 7.78
CA ILE A 44 14.19 5.53 7.78
C ILE A 44 14.71 4.18 8.28
N ASP A 45 14.08 3.68 9.34
CA ASP A 45 14.27 2.36 9.94
C ASP A 45 12.98 1.95 10.67
N ALA A 46 13.06 0.92 11.53
CA ALA A 46 11.91 0.36 12.26
C ALA A 46 11.25 1.36 13.23
N ASP A 47 11.99 2.33 13.76
CA ASP A 47 11.52 3.23 14.82
C ASP A 47 11.49 4.70 14.40
N ARG A 48 12.06 5.04 13.23
CA ARG A 48 12.12 6.41 12.71
C ARG A 48 11.34 6.54 11.40
N HIS A 49 10.30 7.37 11.42
CA HIS A 49 9.45 7.64 10.26
C HIS A 49 9.43 9.13 9.92
N LEU A 50 9.55 9.44 8.64
CA LEU A 50 9.30 10.76 8.09
C LEU A 50 7.86 10.87 7.61
N ILE A 51 7.17 11.93 8.03
CA ILE A 51 5.79 12.20 7.70
C ILE A 51 5.70 13.50 6.92
N GLY A 52 5.25 13.42 5.66
CA GLY A 52 4.96 14.60 4.84
C GLY A 52 3.66 15.25 5.30
N GLN A 53 3.61 16.58 5.39
CA GLN A 53 2.44 17.34 5.81
C GLN A 53 2.10 18.43 4.80
N THR A 54 0.81 18.71 4.63
CA THR A 54 0.34 19.69 3.64
C THR A 54 0.87 21.12 3.91
N ASN A 55 1.29 21.46 5.13
CA ASN A 55 1.89 22.76 5.42
C ASN A 55 3.35 22.93 4.97
N GLY A 56 3.88 22.02 4.14
CA GLY A 56 5.24 22.12 3.63
C GLY A 56 6.32 21.62 4.60
N LYS A 57 5.93 20.88 5.64
CA LYS A 57 6.89 20.31 6.60
C LYS A 57 6.94 18.80 6.47
N VAL A 58 8.15 18.25 6.56
CA VAL A 58 8.37 16.83 6.84
C VAL A 58 8.70 16.69 8.32
N ARG A 59 7.93 15.90 9.06
CA ARG A 59 8.15 15.63 10.49
C ARG A 59 8.86 14.31 10.70
N LEU A 60 9.72 14.26 11.71
CA LEU A 60 10.34 13.01 12.16
C LEU A 60 9.58 12.52 13.41
N VAL A 61 9.07 11.29 13.35
CA VAL A 61 8.62 10.53 14.51
C VAL A 61 9.71 9.50 14.81
N ALA A 62 10.27 9.53 16.02
CA ALA A 62 11.33 8.61 16.44
C ALA A 62 10.90 7.92 17.74
N ASN A 63 10.91 6.59 17.77
CA ASN A 63 10.47 5.78 18.92
C ASN A 63 9.06 6.17 19.43
N GLY A 64 8.15 6.45 18.50
CA GLY A 64 6.79 6.92 18.80
C GLY A 64 6.67 8.38 19.24
N ILE A 65 7.77 9.12 19.33
CA ILE A 65 7.79 10.52 19.77
C ILE A 65 7.95 11.44 18.56
N LEU A 66 7.03 12.40 18.42
CA LEU A 66 7.12 13.44 17.40
C LEU A 66 8.21 14.45 17.77
N ASN A 67 9.24 14.58 16.92
CA ASN A 67 10.28 15.57 17.14
C ASN A 67 9.72 17.00 17.01
N PRO A 68 10.11 17.93 17.91
CA PRO A 68 9.61 19.30 17.90
C PRO A 68 10.06 20.07 16.66
N THR A 69 11.32 19.88 16.24
CA THR A 69 11.87 20.48 15.02
C THR A 69 11.50 19.63 13.80
N PRO A 70 11.02 20.22 12.69
CA PRO A 70 10.77 19.47 11.47
C PRO A 70 12.08 18.93 10.88
N TYR A 71 11.99 17.77 10.23
CA TYR A 71 13.08 17.18 9.46
C TYR A 71 13.43 18.06 8.26
N LEU A 72 12.41 18.54 7.55
CA LEU A 72 12.52 19.47 6.43
C LEU A 72 11.40 20.51 6.51
N ASP A 73 11.69 21.77 6.20
CA ASP A 73 10.69 22.84 6.10
C ASP A 73 10.84 23.53 4.73
N ILE A 74 9.83 23.35 3.89
CA ILE A 74 9.68 23.96 2.56
C ILE A 74 8.37 24.76 2.50
N SER A 75 7.84 25.20 3.64
CA SER A 75 6.57 25.93 3.73
C SER A 75 6.52 27.20 2.86
N ALA A 76 7.67 27.83 2.60
CA ALA A 76 7.77 28.97 1.70
C ALA A 76 7.53 28.61 0.21
N LEU A 77 7.69 27.34 -0.16
CA LEU A 77 7.60 26.85 -1.55
C LEU A 77 6.23 26.29 -1.90
N VAL A 78 5.44 25.87 -0.92
CA VAL A 78 4.14 25.22 -1.17
C VAL A 78 3.04 26.24 -1.48
N GLN A 79 2.11 25.86 -2.34
CA GLN A 79 1.02 26.73 -2.80
C GLN A 79 0.04 27.07 -1.67
N ASP A 80 -0.41 26.07 -0.91
CA ASP A 80 -1.21 26.28 0.30
C ASP A 80 -1.04 25.14 1.31
N THR A 81 -1.64 25.30 2.49
CA THR A 81 -1.60 24.32 3.58
C THR A 81 -2.83 23.40 3.59
N SER A 82 -3.66 23.46 2.55
CA SER A 82 -4.86 22.63 2.40
C SER A 82 -4.52 21.38 1.62
N TYR A 83 -4.88 21.31 0.34
CA TYR A 83 -4.61 20.16 -0.52
C TYR A 83 -3.46 20.43 -1.50
N ASN A 84 -2.96 21.67 -1.59
CA ASN A 84 -1.90 22.07 -2.51
C ASN A 84 -0.56 22.23 -1.76
N GLY A 85 -0.35 21.35 -0.79
CA GLY A 85 0.84 21.26 0.04
C GLY A 85 1.86 20.26 -0.48
N ILE A 86 2.58 19.62 0.45
CA ILE A 86 3.18 18.31 0.18
C ILE A 86 2.05 17.28 0.03
N PHE A 87 2.14 16.45 -1.00
CA PHE A 87 1.19 15.36 -1.24
C PHE A 87 1.84 13.99 -1.47
N GLY A 88 3.17 13.94 -1.66
CA GLY A 88 3.94 12.69 -1.73
C GLY A 88 5.32 12.80 -1.08
N LEU A 89 5.81 11.69 -0.52
CA LEU A 89 7.12 11.57 0.13
C LEU A 89 7.70 10.17 -0.10
N CYS A 90 8.95 10.08 -0.54
CA CYS A 90 9.67 8.81 -0.52
C CYS A 90 11.16 9.01 -0.19
N LEU A 91 11.79 7.94 0.27
CA LEU A 91 13.23 7.89 0.48
C LEU A 91 13.88 7.16 -0.69
N HIS A 92 15.10 7.55 -1.03
CA HIS A 92 15.94 6.77 -1.92
C HIS A 92 16.20 5.38 -1.31
N PRO A 93 16.25 4.27 -2.09
CA PRO A 93 16.56 2.94 -1.56
C PRO A 93 17.90 2.89 -0.82
N ARG A 94 18.82 3.77 -1.21
CA ARG A 94 20.15 3.95 -0.60
C ARG A 94 20.21 5.08 0.45
N PHE A 95 19.09 5.52 1.03
CA PHE A 95 19.00 6.64 1.97
C PHE A 95 19.98 6.56 3.14
N ALA A 96 20.25 5.35 3.66
CA ALA A 96 21.26 5.16 4.71
C ALA A 96 22.62 5.75 4.31
N SER A 97 23.02 5.54 3.04
CA SER A 97 24.31 5.98 2.49
C SER A 97 24.29 7.40 1.89
N ASN A 98 23.25 7.76 1.12
CA ASN A 98 23.23 9.03 0.39
C ASN A 98 22.35 10.12 1.03
N GLY A 99 21.47 9.76 1.97
CA GLY A 99 20.58 10.70 2.65
C GLY A 99 19.54 11.35 1.74
N TYR A 100 19.26 10.80 0.55
CA TYR A 100 18.33 11.41 -0.41
C TYR A 100 16.86 11.10 -0.11
N LEU A 101 16.07 12.15 0.05
CA LEU A 101 14.61 12.09 0.14
C LEU A 101 13.98 12.91 -0.98
N TYR A 102 12.79 12.50 -1.42
CA TYR A 102 12.04 13.15 -2.48
C TYR A 102 10.72 13.64 -1.90
N VAL A 103 10.36 14.89 -2.21
CA VAL A 103 9.11 15.51 -1.78
C VAL A 103 8.36 15.99 -3.02
N GLN A 104 7.08 15.65 -3.09
CA GLN A 104 6.18 16.08 -4.14
C GLN A 104 5.21 17.12 -3.58
N TYR A 105 5.19 18.31 -4.18
CA TYR A 105 4.41 19.44 -3.70
C TYR A 105 3.95 20.37 -4.83
N PHE A 106 2.92 21.17 -4.57
CA PHE A 106 2.51 22.23 -5.48
C PHE A 106 3.35 23.46 -5.26
N ARG A 107 4.09 23.86 -6.29
CA ARG A 107 4.96 25.03 -6.23
C ARG A 107 4.13 26.32 -6.23
N LYS A 108 4.41 27.21 -5.29
CA LYS A 108 3.68 28.46 -5.08
C LYS A 108 3.70 29.43 -6.27
N THR A 109 4.77 29.43 -7.05
CA THR A 109 4.99 30.43 -8.11
C THR A 109 4.08 30.24 -9.31
N ASP A 110 3.79 28.99 -9.68
CA ASP A 110 3.11 28.64 -10.93
C ASP A 110 2.16 27.45 -10.80
N LYS A 111 1.99 26.90 -9.58
CA LYS A 111 1.09 25.79 -9.28
C LYS A 111 1.42 24.50 -10.02
N ALA A 112 2.66 24.34 -10.48
CA ALA A 112 3.12 23.06 -11.00
C ALA A 112 3.28 22.05 -9.86
N ALA A 113 2.98 20.78 -10.12
CA ALA A 113 3.36 19.68 -9.24
C ALA A 113 4.84 19.37 -9.46
N VAL A 114 5.65 19.52 -8.41
CA VAL A 114 7.10 19.37 -8.46
C VAL A 114 7.53 18.21 -7.59
N VAL A 115 8.36 17.31 -8.14
CA VAL A 115 9.18 16.37 -7.37
C VAL A 115 10.55 16.99 -7.19
N ALA A 116 10.96 17.21 -5.94
CA ALA A 116 12.29 17.71 -5.62
C ALA A 116 13.03 16.76 -4.68
N ARG A 117 14.31 16.51 -4.98
CA ARG A 117 15.25 15.80 -4.10
C ARG A 117 15.83 16.77 -3.08
N TYR A 118 15.92 16.33 -1.84
CA TYR A 118 16.68 16.96 -0.77
C TYR A 118 17.67 15.96 -0.19
N THR A 119 18.66 16.46 0.54
CA THR A 119 19.72 15.65 1.16
C THR A 119 19.69 15.84 2.67
N ARG A 120 19.82 14.73 3.41
CA ARG A 120 20.04 14.71 4.85
C ARG A 120 21.20 15.63 5.22
N ASP A 121 21.03 16.41 6.28
CA ASP A 121 22.06 17.28 6.82
C ASP A 121 23.21 16.42 7.37
N SER A 122 24.45 16.72 6.96
CA SER A 122 25.64 15.96 7.35
C SER A 122 26.04 16.17 8.81
N LEU A 123 25.62 17.29 9.42
CA LEU A 123 25.89 17.64 10.82
C LEU A 123 24.74 17.24 11.74
N ASN A 124 23.53 17.06 11.20
CA ASN A 124 22.36 16.63 11.96
C ASN A 124 21.55 15.56 11.21
N PRO A 125 21.69 14.26 11.56
CA PRO A 125 21.00 13.17 10.85
C PRO A 125 19.47 13.19 11.01
N ASN A 126 18.94 13.99 11.95
CA ASN A 126 17.52 14.19 12.18
C ASN A 126 16.96 15.41 11.40
N ARG A 127 17.71 15.93 10.43
CA ARG A 127 17.29 17.01 9.53
C ARG A 127 17.74 16.76 8.10
N ALA A 128 17.08 17.42 7.15
CA ALA A 128 17.56 17.64 5.79
C ALA A 128 17.98 19.09 5.60
N ASN A 129 18.90 19.32 4.66
CA ASN A 129 19.31 20.65 4.25
C ASN A 129 18.33 21.19 3.18
N PRO A 130 17.50 22.22 3.47
CA PRO A 130 16.58 22.78 2.49
C PRO A 130 17.30 23.39 1.27
N ALA A 131 18.55 23.85 1.44
CA ALA A 131 19.34 24.44 0.35
C ALA A 131 19.89 23.38 -0.63
N SER A 132 19.76 22.09 -0.32
CA SER A 132 20.19 20.99 -1.21
C SER A 132 19.16 20.62 -2.29
N ALA A 133 18.09 21.42 -2.42
CA ALA A 133 16.98 21.15 -3.33
C ALA A 133 17.45 20.98 -4.78
N GLN A 134 17.07 19.87 -5.41
CA GLN A 134 17.15 19.68 -6.86
C GLN A 134 15.77 19.31 -7.39
N VAL A 135 15.22 20.10 -8.30
CA VAL A 135 13.99 19.74 -9.02
C VAL A 135 14.29 18.58 -9.96
N VAL A 136 13.53 17.49 -9.82
CA VAL A 136 13.71 16.26 -10.58
C VAL A 136 12.65 16.12 -11.66
N PHE A 137 11.38 16.34 -11.32
CA PHE A 137 10.26 16.14 -12.24
C PHE A 137 9.21 17.24 -12.03
N THR A 138 8.56 17.72 -13.09
CA THR A 138 7.57 18.79 -13.02
C THR A 138 6.38 18.49 -13.92
N VAL A 139 5.16 18.59 -13.37
CA VAL A 139 3.91 18.42 -14.11
C VAL A 139 3.13 19.73 -14.06
N PRO A 140 2.91 20.40 -15.21
CA PRO A 140 2.26 21.70 -15.28
C PRO A 140 0.74 21.54 -15.31
N TYR A 141 0.13 21.29 -14.16
CA TYR A 141 -1.33 21.18 -14.06
C TYR A 141 -2.02 22.49 -14.48
N PRO A 142 -2.96 22.47 -15.44
CA PRO A 142 -3.65 23.67 -15.92
C PRO A 142 -4.65 24.20 -14.89
N THR A 143 -5.19 23.31 -14.05
CA THR A 143 -6.23 23.59 -13.06
C THR A 143 -5.95 22.85 -11.75
N PHE A 144 -6.71 23.16 -10.70
CA PHE A 144 -6.58 22.54 -9.37
C PHE A 144 -7.31 21.19 -9.23
N GLY A 145 -7.39 20.39 -10.30
CA GLY A 145 -8.10 19.10 -10.33
C GLY A 145 -7.35 17.92 -9.68
N HIS A 146 -7.65 16.70 -10.10
CA HIS A 146 -6.96 15.49 -9.65
C HIS A 146 -5.49 15.51 -10.03
N ARG A 147 -4.64 15.22 -9.06
CA ARG A 147 -3.18 15.24 -9.25
C ARG A 147 -2.49 13.97 -8.82
N SER A 148 -3.24 12.95 -8.39
CA SER A 148 -2.69 11.77 -7.72
C SER A 148 -1.95 12.20 -6.44
N GLY A 149 -1.13 11.31 -5.87
CA GLY A 149 -0.55 11.51 -4.57
C GLY A 149 0.82 10.87 -4.37
N ARG A 150 1.18 9.81 -5.08
CA ARG A 150 2.29 8.95 -4.64
C ARG A 150 3.39 8.79 -5.66
N MET A 151 4.61 8.78 -5.12
CA MET A 151 5.82 8.36 -5.79
C MET A 151 6.52 7.32 -4.92
N ALA A 152 7.13 6.33 -5.55
CA ALA A 152 7.87 5.28 -4.84
C ALA A 152 8.96 4.70 -5.75
N PHE A 153 9.98 4.12 -5.13
CA PHE A 153 10.97 3.36 -5.87
C PHE A 153 10.44 1.96 -6.14
N GLY A 154 10.59 1.50 -7.38
CA GLY A 154 10.29 0.13 -7.77
C GLY A 154 11.35 -0.86 -7.30
N PRO A 155 11.07 -2.17 -7.38
CA PRO A 155 12.04 -3.22 -7.10
C PRO A 155 13.25 -3.19 -8.06
N ASP A 156 13.11 -2.52 -9.20
CA ASP A 156 14.15 -2.26 -10.20
C ASP A 156 15.05 -1.06 -9.84
N GLY A 157 14.76 -0.34 -8.75
CA GLY A 157 15.53 0.81 -8.29
C GLY A 157 15.18 2.13 -8.97
N TYR A 158 14.19 2.18 -9.87
CA TYR A 158 13.76 3.41 -10.53
C TYR A 158 12.68 4.14 -9.73
N LEU A 159 12.58 5.46 -9.91
CA LEU A 159 11.53 6.26 -9.30
C LEU A 159 10.29 6.25 -10.19
N TYR A 160 9.18 5.81 -9.62
CA TYR A 160 7.86 5.79 -10.27
C TYR A 160 6.99 6.92 -9.70
N ILE A 161 6.29 7.63 -10.59
CA ILE A 161 5.51 8.84 -10.25
C ILE A 161 4.15 8.74 -10.92
N THR A 162 3.07 8.75 -10.15
CA THR A 162 1.72 8.83 -10.72
C THR A 162 1.23 10.28 -10.82
N THR A 163 0.38 10.53 -11.83
CA THR A 163 -0.32 11.80 -12.03
C THR A 163 -1.83 11.56 -12.16
N GLY A 164 -2.62 12.50 -11.65
CA GLY A 164 -4.06 12.52 -11.89
C GLY A 164 -4.40 13.14 -13.26
N ASP A 165 -5.62 12.92 -13.73
CA ASP A 165 -6.17 13.32 -15.03
C ASP A 165 -6.43 14.83 -15.18
N SER A 166 -6.16 15.61 -14.13
CA SER A 166 -6.42 17.06 -14.04
C SER A 166 -7.90 17.46 -14.02
N ALA A 167 -8.84 16.51 -14.01
CA ALA A 167 -10.26 16.80 -13.89
C ALA A 167 -10.60 17.41 -12.52
N PRO A 168 -11.62 18.26 -12.39
CA PRO A 168 -11.97 18.89 -11.10
C PRO A 168 -12.39 17.88 -10.03
N GLY A 169 -12.95 16.73 -10.42
CA GLY A 169 -13.37 15.67 -9.50
C GLY A 169 -14.75 15.87 -8.87
N ASP A 170 -15.48 16.88 -9.32
CA ASP A 170 -16.83 17.16 -8.83
C ASP A 170 -17.79 16.02 -9.17
N ARG A 171 -18.69 15.69 -8.22
CA ARG A 171 -19.74 14.70 -8.42
C ARG A 171 -20.69 15.11 -9.55
N GLY A 172 -21.13 14.16 -10.36
CA GLY A 172 -22.04 14.43 -11.48
C GLY A 172 -21.39 15.20 -12.64
N SER A 173 -20.07 15.37 -12.63
CA SER A 173 -19.31 15.86 -13.79
C SER A 173 -18.88 14.69 -14.69
N ILE A 174 -18.47 15.03 -15.91
CA ILE A 174 -18.00 14.06 -16.92
C ILE A 174 -16.61 13.44 -16.58
N GLY A 175 -15.95 13.89 -15.51
CA GLY A 175 -14.59 13.47 -15.18
C GLY A 175 -13.56 14.08 -16.13
N ASP A 176 -13.06 13.31 -17.10
CA ASP A 176 -12.01 13.72 -18.04
C ASP A 176 -12.58 14.06 -19.43
N PRO A 177 -13.20 15.25 -19.66
CA PRO A 177 -13.81 15.58 -20.96
C PRO A 177 -12.81 15.59 -22.12
N ASN A 178 -11.55 15.91 -21.84
CA ASN A 178 -10.49 16.08 -22.84
C ASN A 178 -9.79 14.77 -23.19
N GLY A 179 -10.07 13.67 -22.49
CA GLY A 179 -9.45 12.37 -22.72
C GLY A 179 -7.94 12.40 -22.43
N TYR A 180 -7.50 13.22 -21.49
CA TYR A 180 -6.09 13.35 -21.15
C TYR A 180 -5.49 12.04 -20.64
N ALA A 181 -6.24 11.24 -19.87
CA ALA A 181 -5.75 9.99 -19.32
C ALA A 181 -5.35 8.98 -20.41
N GLN A 182 -6.13 8.91 -21.50
CA GLN A 182 -5.85 8.05 -22.66
C GLN A 182 -4.86 8.65 -23.66
N ASN A 183 -4.67 9.97 -23.68
CA ASN A 183 -3.71 10.61 -24.58
C ASN A 183 -2.27 10.46 -24.04
N PRO A 184 -1.37 9.70 -24.72
CA PRO A 184 0.00 9.48 -24.24
C PRO A 184 0.87 10.74 -24.31
N ARG A 185 0.47 11.76 -25.08
CA ARG A 185 1.17 13.05 -25.15
C ARG A 185 0.83 13.99 -23.99
N SER A 186 -0.20 13.67 -23.22
CA SER A 186 -0.60 14.44 -22.03
C SER A 186 0.09 13.89 -20.78
N PRO A 187 0.57 14.73 -19.85
CA PRO A 187 1.18 14.26 -18.62
C PRO A 187 0.17 13.84 -17.55
N PHE A 188 -1.13 13.95 -17.81
CA PHE A 188 -2.20 13.71 -16.83
C PHE A 188 -2.74 12.29 -16.92
N GLY A 189 -3.02 11.67 -15.77
CA GLY A 189 -3.55 10.30 -15.69
C GLY A 189 -2.53 9.24 -16.08
N LYS A 190 -1.27 9.39 -15.63
CA LYS A 190 -0.11 8.59 -16.08
C LYS A 190 0.63 7.97 -14.90
N LEU A 191 1.40 6.93 -15.21
CA LEU A 191 2.51 6.43 -14.40
C LEU A 191 3.80 6.67 -15.18
N PHE A 192 4.72 7.44 -14.59
CA PHE A 192 6.05 7.70 -15.13
C PHE A 192 7.10 6.85 -14.41
N ARG A 193 8.22 6.56 -15.08
CA ARG A 193 9.38 5.83 -14.54
C ARG A 193 10.68 6.47 -14.99
N ILE A 194 11.50 6.92 -14.04
CA ILE A 194 12.77 7.64 -14.28
C ILE A 194 13.95 7.06 -13.47
N ASP A 195 15.17 7.16 -14.01
CA ASP A 195 16.41 6.75 -13.34
C ASP A 195 17.08 7.99 -12.72
N VAL A 196 16.89 8.18 -11.41
CA VAL A 196 17.47 9.31 -10.65
C VAL A 196 18.90 9.06 -10.19
N ASP A 197 19.42 7.84 -10.39
CA ASP A 197 20.79 7.47 -10.07
C ASP A 197 21.75 7.75 -11.25
N LYS A 198 21.21 8.09 -12.43
CA LYS A 198 21.96 8.46 -13.64
C LYS A 198 21.42 9.76 -14.25
N GLY A 199 22.27 10.46 -15.01
CA GLY A 199 21.91 11.72 -15.65
C GLY A 199 21.82 12.90 -14.68
N ASN A 200 21.40 14.05 -15.20
CA ASN A 200 21.23 15.27 -14.40
C ASN A 200 20.05 16.09 -14.98
N PRO A 201 18.83 16.04 -14.40
CA PRO A 201 18.50 15.48 -13.08
C PRO A 201 18.17 13.97 -13.05
N TYR A 202 17.94 13.33 -14.19
CA TYR A 202 17.69 11.89 -14.32
C TYR A 202 18.05 11.40 -15.72
N ALA A 203 17.99 10.09 -15.94
CA ALA A 203 18.03 9.42 -17.24
C ALA A 203 16.74 8.62 -17.48
N ILE A 204 16.50 8.22 -18.74
CA ILE A 204 15.40 7.32 -19.09
C ILE A 204 15.83 5.86 -18.81
N PRO A 205 15.07 5.12 -17.98
CA PRO A 205 15.35 3.72 -17.71
C PRO A 205 15.31 2.86 -18.99
N PRO A 206 16.29 1.96 -19.20
CA PRO A 206 16.17 0.91 -20.20
C PRO A 206 14.87 0.11 -20.01
N GLY A 207 14.16 -0.14 -21.11
CA GLY A 207 12.89 -0.86 -21.10
C GLY A 207 11.67 0.01 -20.77
N ASN A 208 11.77 1.34 -20.78
CA ASN A 208 10.57 2.17 -20.86
C ASN A 208 9.84 1.89 -22.19
N PRO A 209 8.50 1.80 -22.20
CA PRO A 209 7.74 1.37 -23.36
C PRO A 209 7.62 2.41 -24.48
N PHE A 210 7.78 3.70 -24.16
CA PHE A 210 7.72 4.79 -25.13
C PHE A 210 9.14 5.36 -25.26
N THR A 211 9.86 4.96 -26.31
CA THR A 211 11.24 5.42 -26.55
C THR A 211 11.48 5.77 -28.02
N THR A 212 10.40 5.90 -28.78
CA THR A 212 10.48 6.20 -30.22
C THR A 212 10.86 7.68 -30.38
N PRO A 213 12.00 8.00 -31.01
CA PRO A 213 12.40 9.40 -31.16
C PRO A 213 11.37 10.21 -31.97
N ASN A 214 11.11 11.44 -31.53
CA ASN A 214 10.29 12.44 -32.23
C ASN A 214 8.79 12.10 -32.43
N ASP A 215 8.20 11.18 -31.67
CA ASP A 215 6.75 10.88 -31.73
C ASP A 215 5.88 11.81 -30.83
N SER A 216 6.56 12.68 -30.08
CA SER A 216 6.01 13.63 -29.09
C SER A 216 5.36 12.96 -27.87
N ILE A 217 5.70 11.70 -27.59
CA ILE A 217 5.36 11.00 -26.35
C ILE A 217 6.55 11.13 -25.38
N PRO A 218 6.34 11.50 -24.11
CA PRO A 218 7.43 11.57 -23.14
C PRO A 218 8.06 10.18 -22.90
N ASP A 219 9.38 10.10 -22.98
CA ASP A 219 10.10 8.83 -22.80
C ASP A 219 10.03 8.31 -21.35
N GLU A 220 9.67 9.16 -20.40
CA GLU A 220 9.43 8.81 -19.00
C GLU A 220 8.16 8.00 -18.81
N LEU A 221 7.25 7.98 -19.80
CA LEU A 221 5.94 7.35 -19.69
C LEU A 221 6.07 5.83 -19.53
N TYR A 222 5.32 5.25 -18.59
CA TYR A 222 5.32 3.82 -18.32
C TYR A 222 3.93 3.19 -18.44
N ALA A 223 2.87 3.86 -17.98
CA ALA A 223 1.48 3.42 -18.14
C ALA A 223 0.51 4.60 -18.29
N VAL A 224 -0.65 4.34 -18.88
CA VAL A 224 -1.70 5.32 -19.17
C VAL A 224 -3.04 4.91 -18.54
N GLY A 225 -4.04 5.79 -18.65
CA GLY A 225 -5.42 5.45 -18.33
C GLY A 225 -5.75 5.46 -16.84
N LEU A 226 -5.13 6.36 -16.07
CA LEU A 226 -5.40 6.55 -14.64
C LEU A 226 -6.24 7.82 -14.42
N ARG A 227 -7.10 7.83 -13.39
CA ARG A 227 -7.94 8.98 -13.01
C ARG A 227 -7.29 9.83 -11.93
N ASN A 228 -7.24 9.32 -10.71
CA ASN A 228 -6.64 9.94 -9.54
C ASN A 228 -6.03 8.86 -8.62
N PRO A 229 -4.95 8.20 -9.06
CA PRO A 229 -4.35 7.10 -8.32
C PRO A 229 -3.68 7.57 -7.03
N TRP A 230 -4.41 7.60 -5.91
CA TRP A 230 -3.97 8.33 -4.71
C TRP A 230 -2.80 7.66 -3.98
N ARG A 231 -2.92 6.36 -3.67
CA ARG A 231 -1.90 5.55 -3.02
C ARG A 231 -1.78 4.20 -3.73
N TRP A 232 -0.57 3.66 -3.75
CA TRP A 232 -0.18 2.45 -4.45
C TRP A 232 1.16 1.94 -3.91
N SER A 233 1.48 0.67 -4.06
CA SER A 233 2.76 0.13 -3.60
C SER A 233 3.22 -1.02 -4.48
N PHE A 234 4.53 -1.23 -4.52
CA PHE A 234 5.07 -2.51 -4.91
C PHE A 234 5.10 -3.42 -3.70
N ASP A 235 4.66 -4.66 -3.86
CA ASP A 235 4.93 -5.70 -2.88
C ASP A 235 6.45 -5.94 -2.84
N ARG A 236 7.09 -5.63 -1.72
CA ARG A 236 8.54 -5.75 -1.57
C ARG A 236 9.09 -7.17 -1.79
N LEU A 237 8.25 -8.20 -1.64
CA LEU A 237 8.66 -9.59 -1.83
C LEU A 237 8.55 -10.04 -3.28
N THR A 238 7.44 -9.71 -3.94
CA THR A 238 7.13 -10.24 -5.28
C THR A 238 7.43 -9.25 -6.40
N GLY A 239 7.45 -7.95 -6.10
CA GLY A 239 7.53 -6.88 -7.08
C GLY A 239 6.19 -6.55 -7.76
N ASP A 240 5.08 -7.14 -7.32
CA ASP A 240 3.75 -6.86 -7.88
C ASP A 240 3.30 -5.43 -7.55
N LEU A 241 2.71 -4.73 -8.50
CA LEU A 241 2.16 -3.40 -8.30
C LEU A 241 0.68 -3.49 -7.87
N TRP A 242 0.41 -2.94 -6.69
CA TRP A 242 -0.93 -2.72 -6.15
C TRP A 242 -1.25 -1.23 -6.25
N LEU A 243 -2.25 -0.86 -7.03
CA LEU A 243 -2.58 0.54 -7.28
C LEU A 243 -4.05 0.77 -7.03
N THR A 244 -4.42 1.77 -6.25
CA THR A 244 -5.83 2.17 -6.14
C THR A 244 -6.08 3.43 -6.93
N ASP A 245 -7.21 3.46 -7.63
CA ASP A 245 -7.63 4.62 -8.41
C ASP A 245 -9.01 5.09 -7.95
N VAL A 246 -9.13 6.38 -7.67
CA VAL A 246 -10.37 6.97 -7.17
C VAL A 246 -11.33 7.17 -8.33
N GLY A 247 -12.55 6.67 -8.19
CA GLY A 247 -13.62 6.76 -9.20
C GLY A 247 -14.20 8.16 -9.38
N GLN A 248 -14.94 8.35 -10.47
CA GLN A 248 -15.72 9.56 -10.72
C GLN A 248 -16.94 9.63 -9.81
N ASP A 249 -17.86 8.68 -9.97
CA ASP A 249 -19.09 8.61 -9.21
C ASP A 249 -19.54 7.16 -8.93
N GLY A 250 -19.25 6.22 -9.85
CA GLY A 250 -19.82 4.88 -9.85
C GLY A 250 -19.00 3.84 -9.11
N TRP A 251 -17.67 3.86 -9.22
CA TRP A 251 -16.83 2.74 -8.76
C TRP A 251 -15.45 3.17 -8.29
N GLU A 252 -15.04 2.63 -7.15
CA GLU A 252 -13.68 2.74 -6.66
C GLU A 252 -12.86 1.50 -7.06
N GLU A 253 -11.55 1.67 -7.29
CA GLU A 253 -10.73 0.64 -7.93
C GLU A 253 -9.51 0.21 -7.11
N VAL A 254 -9.27 -1.10 -7.08
CA VAL A 254 -8.00 -1.72 -6.68
C VAL A 254 -7.46 -2.51 -7.87
N ASN A 255 -6.44 -1.95 -8.51
CA ASN A 255 -5.70 -2.49 -9.64
C ASN A 255 -4.53 -3.36 -9.16
N PHE A 256 -4.25 -4.43 -9.91
CA PHE A 256 -3.12 -5.33 -9.67
C PHE A 256 -2.39 -5.59 -10.98
N THR A 257 -1.07 -5.35 -10.99
CA THR A 257 -0.20 -5.67 -12.11
C THR A 257 0.92 -6.60 -11.62
N PRO A 258 0.99 -7.85 -12.11
CA PRO A 258 2.05 -8.77 -11.72
C PRO A 258 3.45 -8.21 -12.01
N ALA A 259 4.42 -8.58 -11.19
CA ALA A 259 5.82 -8.34 -11.47
C ALA A 259 6.20 -8.90 -12.86
N GLY A 260 6.87 -8.09 -13.67
CA GLY A 260 7.27 -8.47 -15.02
C GLY A 260 6.14 -8.48 -16.07
N ALA A 261 4.94 -8.00 -15.74
CA ALA A 261 3.90 -7.77 -16.74
C ALA A 261 4.41 -6.81 -17.84
N SER A 262 4.03 -7.08 -19.09
CA SER A 262 4.44 -6.27 -20.23
C SER A 262 3.96 -4.82 -20.08
N ALA A 263 4.88 -3.87 -20.26
CA ALA A 263 4.54 -2.46 -20.37
C ALA A 263 4.27 -2.08 -21.84
N PRO A 264 3.47 -1.04 -22.13
CA PRO A 264 2.74 -0.23 -21.15
C PRO A 264 1.45 -0.91 -20.70
N GLN A 265 1.05 -0.67 -19.45
CA GLN A 265 -0.31 -0.95 -18.99
C GLN A 265 -1.24 0.21 -19.39
N ASN A 266 -2.49 -0.09 -19.68
CA ASN A 266 -3.56 0.91 -19.84
C ASN A 266 -4.69 0.59 -18.86
N TYR A 267 -4.81 1.37 -17.79
CA TYR A 267 -5.79 1.13 -16.71
C TYR A 267 -7.22 1.57 -17.06
N GLY A 268 -7.45 2.04 -18.29
CA GLY A 268 -8.79 2.14 -18.86
C GLY A 268 -9.52 3.45 -18.64
N TRP A 269 -9.17 4.30 -17.66
CA TRP A 269 -9.82 5.60 -17.50
C TRP A 269 -9.52 6.50 -18.71
N ARG A 270 -10.48 7.17 -19.35
CA ARG A 270 -11.92 7.33 -19.03
C ARG A 270 -12.88 6.36 -19.73
N CYS A 271 -12.36 5.39 -20.47
CA CYS A 271 -13.15 4.41 -21.20
C CYS A 271 -14.00 3.55 -20.26
N TYR A 272 -13.43 3.22 -19.09
CA TYR A 272 -14.07 2.45 -18.04
C TYR A 272 -13.91 3.16 -16.70
N GLU A 273 -14.93 2.99 -15.85
CA GLU A 273 -14.89 3.29 -14.42
C GLU A 273 -15.15 1.97 -13.68
N GLY A 274 -14.14 1.46 -12.99
CA GLY A 274 -14.09 0.07 -12.60
C GLY A 274 -14.11 -0.86 -13.82
N ASN A 275 -15.00 -1.85 -13.79
CA ASN A 275 -15.23 -2.76 -14.92
C ASN A 275 -16.40 -2.32 -15.82
N VAL A 276 -16.93 -1.11 -15.63
CA VAL A 276 -18.14 -0.63 -16.31
C VAL A 276 -17.77 0.40 -17.38
N PRO A 277 -18.28 0.27 -18.62
CA PRO A 277 -18.11 1.29 -19.64
C PRO A 277 -18.56 2.67 -19.14
N TYR A 278 -17.72 3.69 -19.33
CA TYR A 278 -18.01 5.06 -18.92
C TYR A 278 -18.12 5.99 -20.14
N ILE A 279 -16.99 6.41 -20.74
CA ILE A 279 -16.98 7.18 -21.99
C ILE A 279 -16.12 6.45 -23.02
N THR A 280 -16.77 5.62 -23.85
CA THR A 280 -16.09 4.71 -24.78
C THR A 280 -15.78 5.31 -26.15
N THR A 281 -16.18 6.56 -26.41
CA THR A 281 -15.87 7.24 -27.68
C THR A 281 -14.36 7.39 -27.85
N GLY A 282 -13.81 6.79 -28.92
CA GLY A 282 -12.38 6.82 -29.23
C GLY A 282 -11.54 5.80 -28.44
N CYS A 283 -12.19 4.88 -27.73
CA CYS A 283 -11.53 3.85 -26.93
C CYS A 283 -11.20 2.59 -27.75
N SER A 284 -10.09 1.93 -27.41
CA SER A 284 -9.77 0.59 -27.88
C SER A 284 -10.75 -0.46 -27.34
N VAL A 285 -10.70 -1.67 -27.90
CA VAL A 285 -11.52 -2.81 -27.44
C VAL A 285 -11.15 -3.24 -26.02
N THR A 286 -12.12 -3.72 -25.24
CA THR A 286 -11.98 -4.01 -23.80
C THR A 286 -10.73 -4.82 -23.43
N ALA A 287 -10.35 -5.79 -24.27
CA ALA A 287 -9.23 -6.71 -24.03
C ALA A 287 -7.85 -6.02 -23.97
N THR A 288 -7.73 -4.75 -24.37
CA THR A 288 -6.48 -3.99 -24.28
C THR A 288 -6.27 -3.29 -22.95
N TYR A 289 -7.28 -3.29 -22.05
CA TYR A 289 -7.19 -2.62 -20.76
C TYR A 289 -6.81 -3.58 -19.64
N ALA A 290 -5.97 -3.09 -18.73
CA ALA A 290 -5.65 -3.72 -17.47
C ALA A 290 -6.77 -3.43 -16.46
N MET A 291 -7.82 -4.26 -16.49
CA MET A 291 -8.98 -4.10 -15.62
C MET A 291 -8.63 -4.30 -14.13
N PRO A 292 -9.33 -3.61 -13.22
CA PRO A 292 -9.08 -3.70 -11.79
C PRO A 292 -9.33 -5.11 -11.26
N LEU A 293 -8.49 -5.53 -10.31
CA LEU A 293 -8.67 -6.80 -9.60
C LEU A 293 -9.95 -6.76 -8.75
N HIS A 294 -10.18 -5.64 -8.08
CA HIS A 294 -11.33 -5.44 -7.22
C HIS A 294 -11.94 -4.06 -7.42
N THR A 295 -13.27 -4.00 -7.38
CA THR A 295 -14.05 -2.76 -7.42
C THR A 295 -15.11 -2.80 -6.33
N TYR A 296 -15.44 -1.66 -5.76
CA TYR A 296 -16.59 -1.51 -4.87
C TYR A 296 -17.40 -0.26 -5.22
N ALA A 297 -18.66 -0.27 -4.78
CA ALA A 297 -19.64 0.74 -5.16
C ALA A 297 -19.21 2.14 -4.70
N GLY A 298 -19.04 3.02 -5.69
CA GLY A 298 -18.84 4.46 -5.54
C GLY A 298 -20.10 5.18 -5.07
N TYR A 299 -20.04 6.51 -5.01
CA TYR A 299 -21.11 7.40 -4.52
C TYR A 299 -22.50 7.08 -5.11
N ASN A 300 -22.64 7.04 -6.44
CA ASN A 300 -23.95 6.79 -7.07
C ASN A 300 -24.47 5.37 -6.82
N ASN A 301 -23.55 4.41 -6.64
CA ASN A 301 -23.88 2.99 -6.55
C ASN A 301 -24.02 2.50 -5.11
N ASN A 302 -23.82 3.37 -4.11
CA ASN A 302 -23.91 3.03 -2.69
C ASN A 302 -24.97 3.86 -1.93
N GLY A 303 -25.90 4.49 -2.65
CA GLY A 303 -26.93 5.32 -2.05
C GLY A 303 -26.43 6.73 -1.68
N ASN A 304 -25.56 7.31 -2.51
CA ASN A 304 -25.03 8.66 -2.38
C ASN A 304 -24.19 8.87 -1.09
N GLN A 305 -23.51 7.82 -0.65
CA GLN A 305 -22.57 7.88 0.48
C GLN A 305 -21.16 8.16 -0.04
N GLN A 306 -20.48 9.12 0.62
CA GLN A 306 -19.12 9.47 0.23
C GLN A 306 -18.17 8.30 0.46
N VAL A 307 -17.46 7.92 -0.59
CA VAL A 307 -16.37 6.93 -0.61
C VAL A 307 -15.26 7.49 -1.49
N SER A 308 -14.03 7.07 -1.18
CA SER A 308 -12.82 7.38 -1.91
C SER A 308 -11.73 6.41 -1.47
N VAL A 309 -11.32 5.52 -2.37
CA VAL A 309 -10.32 4.51 -2.05
C VAL A 309 -8.99 5.14 -1.67
N THR A 310 -8.37 4.57 -0.65
CA THR A 310 -7.00 4.86 -0.23
C THR A 310 -6.22 3.55 -0.27
N GLY A 311 -5.28 3.46 -1.22
CA GLY A 311 -4.39 2.33 -1.35
C GLY A 311 -3.47 2.14 -0.15
N GLY A 312 -2.91 0.94 -0.04
CA GLY A 312 -2.03 0.55 1.06
C GLY A 312 -0.92 -0.38 0.62
N PHE A 313 -0.64 -1.42 1.41
CA PHE A 313 0.54 -2.27 1.25
C PHE A 313 0.23 -3.74 1.53
N VAL A 314 0.99 -4.63 0.88
CA VAL A 314 1.05 -6.02 1.28
C VAL A 314 1.89 -6.13 2.55
N TYR A 315 1.33 -6.71 3.61
CA TYR A 315 2.06 -6.89 4.86
C TYR A 315 3.17 -7.93 4.70
N ARG A 316 4.39 -7.53 5.03
CA ARG A 316 5.61 -8.34 4.95
C ARG A 316 6.43 -8.34 6.24
N GLY A 317 5.87 -7.85 7.35
CA GLY A 317 6.52 -7.82 8.66
C GLY A 317 6.48 -9.13 9.43
N GLU A 318 7.42 -9.36 10.32
CA GLU A 318 7.52 -10.65 11.04
C GLU A 318 6.66 -10.69 12.31
N ARG A 319 6.18 -9.53 12.80
CA ARG A 319 5.51 -9.44 14.10
C ARG A 319 4.08 -10.00 14.09
N TYR A 320 3.42 -10.04 12.93
CA TYR A 320 2.05 -10.51 12.77
C TYR A 320 1.95 -11.51 11.61
N PRO A 321 2.42 -12.76 11.79
CA PRO A 321 2.47 -13.78 10.73
C PRO A 321 1.14 -14.04 10.02
N GLU A 322 0.01 -13.87 10.69
CA GLU A 322 -1.34 -13.99 10.13
C GLU A 322 -1.68 -12.93 9.08
N LEU A 323 -1.01 -11.78 9.10
CA LEU A 323 -1.14 -10.73 8.08
C LEU A 323 -0.23 -10.98 6.86
N GLN A 324 0.70 -11.94 6.91
CA GLN A 324 1.65 -12.16 5.82
C GLN A 324 0.96 -12.37 4.46
N GLY A 325 1.33 -11.52 3.49
CA GLY A 325 0.80 -11.56 2.14
C GLY A 325 -0.61 -10.99 1.98
N TRP A 326 -1.20 -10.38 3.02
CA TRP A 326 -2.44 -9.62 2.90
C TRP A 326 -2.16 -8.19 2.48
N TYR A 327 -2.81 -7.74 1.41
CA TYR A 327 -2.88 -6.33 1.04
C TYR A 327 -3.87 -5.63 1.97
N VAL A 328 -3.39 -4.69 2.79
CA VAL A 328 -4.21 -3.88 3.69
C VAL A 328 -4.41 -2.51 3.07
N TYR A 329 -5.66 -2.13 2.84
CA TYR A 329 -6.03 -0.85 2.21
C TYR A 329 -7.30 -0.30 2.86
N GLY A 330 -7.73 0.90 2.48
CA GLY A 330 -8.87 1.54 3.11
C GLY A 330 -9.59 2.55 2.24
N ASP A 331 -10.48 3.30 2.88
CA ASP A 331 -11.29 4.35 2.27
C ASP A 331 -11.22 5.60 3.14
N TRP A 332 -11.01 6.76 2.49
CA TRP A 332 -10.85 8.04 3.16
C TRP A 332 -12.12 8.49 3.90
N ASN A 333 -13.29 8.40 3.24
CA ASN A 333 -14.54 8.97 3.76
C ASN A 333 -15.16 8.06 4.81
N GLY A 334 -15.29 6.76 4.49
CA GLY A 334 -15.86 5.78 5.39
C GLY A 334 -14.90 5.35 6.49
N GLY A 335 -13.61 5.69 6.38
CA GLY A 335 -12.55 5.23 7.29
C GLY A 335 -12.41 3.71 7.35
N THR A 336 -13.01 3.02 6.37
CA THR A 336 -13.08 1.56 6.37
C THR A 336 -11.73 0.99 6.00
N ILE A 337 -11.38 -0.13 6.63
CA ILE A 337 -10.17 -0.89 6.34
C ILE A 337 -10.60 -2.25 5.78
N TRP A 338 -9.89 -2.74 4.78
CA TRP A 338 -10.04 -4.08 4.25
C TRP A 338 -8.69 -4.80 4.23
N THR A 339 -8.77 -6.13 4.30
CA THR A 339 -7.66 -7.02 3.95
C THR A 339 -8.03 -7.79 2.69
N LEU A 340 -7.14 -7.80 1.72
CA LEU A 340 -7.32 -8.51 0.45
C LEU A 340 -6.14 -9.47 0.22
N ARG A 341 -6.46 -10.72 -0.15
CA ARG A 341 -5.44 -11.72 -0.49
C ARG A 341 -5.77 -12.39 -1.82
N ARG A 342 -4.84 -12.30 -2.77
CA ARG A 342 -4.95 -12.95 -4.08
C ARG A 342 -4.43 -14.39 -4.01
N ASN A 343 -5.14 -15.31 -4.65
CA ASN A 343 -4.63 -16.64 -4.98
C ASN A 343 -3.89 -16.53 -6.31
N ALA A 344 -2.56 -16.70 -6.27
CA ALA A 344 -1.73 -16.54 -7.45
C ALA A 344 -2.03 -17.55 -8.57
N ALA A 345 -2.42 -18.78 -8.21
CA ALA A 345 -2.66 -19.87 -9.15
C ALA A 345 -3.98 -19.72 -9.92
N THR A 346 -5.03 -19.25 -9.25
CA THR A 346 -6.38 -19.10 -9.84
C THR A 346 -6.69 -17.67 -10.28
N GLY A 347 -5.95 -16.69 -9.78
CA GLY A 347 -6.22 -15.26 -9.97
C GLY A 347 -7.42 -14.73 -9.18
N THR A 348 -8.13 -15.59 -8.44
CA THR A 348 -9.21 -15.18 -7.54
C THR A 348 -8.64 -14.50 -6.28
N TYR A 349 -9.48 -13.83 -5.51
CA TYR A 349 -9.06 -13.18 -4.28
C TYR A 349 -10.14 -13.25 -3.19
N GLN A 350 -9.70 -13.10 -1.95
CA GLN A 350 -10.54 -12.86 -0.79
C GLN A 350 -10.41 -11.40 -0.40
N ASN A 351 -11.53 -10.70 -0.16
CA ASN A 351 -11.55 -9.32 0.34
C ASN A 351 -12.45 -9.25 1.57
N VAL A 352 -11.92 -8.81 2.71
CA VAL A 352 -12.65 -8.82 3.99
C VAL A 352 -12.60 -7.45 4.62
N LYS A 353 -13.79 -6.89 4.89
CA LYS A 353 -13.95 -5.66 5.65
C LYS A 353 -13.58 -5.90 7.11
N GLN A 354 -12.74 -5.03 7.65
CA GLN A 354 -12.28 -5.08 9.03
C GLN A 354 -13.21 -4.29 9.95
N ALA A 355 -13.26 -4.67 11.23
CA ALA A 355 -14.01 -3.95 12.25
C ALA A 355 -13.31 -2.64 12.68
N ALA A 356 -11.97 -2.61 12.60
CA ALA A 356 -11.20 -1.41 12.83
C ALA A 356 -11.47 -0.36 11.75
N SER A 357 -11.52 0.91 12.14
CA SER A 357 -11.71 2.04 11.24
C SER A 357 -10.86 3.24 11.68
N VAL A 358 -10.50 4.08 10.71
CA VAL A 358 -9.77 5.33 10.92
C VAL A 358 -10.46 6.44 10.15
N ALA A 359 -11.02 7.43 10.83
CA ALA A 359 -11.62 8.57 10.15
C ALA A 359 -10.58 9.34 9.33
N SER A 360 -10.94 9.76 8.11
CA SER A 360 -10.04 10.47 7.19
C SER A 360 -8.72 9.73 6.97
N LEU A 361 -8.82 8.42 6.72
CA LEU A 361 -7.70 7.55 6.40
C LEU A 361 -7.10 8.00 5.07
N VAL A 362 -5.92 8.62 5.11
CA VAL A 362 -5.34 9.27 3.93
C VAL A 362 -4.18 8.54 3.32
N SER A 363 -3.49 7.74 4.12
CA SER A 363 -2.35 6.97 3.65
C SER A 363 -2.08 5.82 4.59
N PHE A 364 -1.46 4.80 4.02
CA PHE A 364 -0.70 3.82 4.76
C PHE A 364 0.78 4.14 4.64
N GLY A 365 1.59 3.46 5.44
CA GLY A 365 3.04 3.43 5.31
C GLY A 365 3.59 2.06 5.69
N GLU A 366 4.76 1.72 5.18
CA GLU A 366 5.45 0.47 5.48
C GLU A 366 6.80 0.77 6.15
N GLY A 367 7.05 0.11 7.29
CA GLY A 367 8.32 0.12 8.01
C GLY A 367 9.41 -0.61 7.24
N THR A 368 10.69 -0.35 7.52
CA THR A 368 11.78 -1.15 6.91
C THR A 368 11.70 -2.62 7.33
N ASP A 369 11.12 -2.88 8.50
CA ASP A 369 10.81 -4.19 9.07
C ASP A 369 9.53 -4.83 8.50
N GLY A 370 8.81 -4.16 7.60
CA GLY A 370 7.59 -4.69 6.95
C GLY A 370 6.31 -4.49 7.77
N GLU A 371 6.40 -3.82 8.92
CA GLU A 371 5.24 -3.45 9.71
C GLU A 371 4.47 -2.31 9.04
N LEU A 372 3.15 -2.28 9.22
CA LEU A 372 2.29 -1.31 8.54
C LEU A 372 1.77 -0.23 9.47
N TYR A 373 1.56 0.95 8.90
CA TYR A 373 1.13 2.14 9.60
C TYR A 373 -0.01 2.83 8.83
N ILE A 374 -0.82 3.62 9.55
CA ILE A 374 -1.94 4.39 8.99
C ILE A 374 -1.84 5.85 9.45
N LEU A 375 -2.10 6.77 8.52
CA LEU A 375 -2.24 8.19 8.79
C LEU A 375 -3.71 8.61 8.74
N SER A 376 -4.16 9.33 9.78
CA SER A 376 -5.43 10.05 9.79
C SER A 376 -5.16 11.54 9.56
N PHE A 377 -5.73 12.08 8.48
CA PHE A 377 -5.46 13.45 8.06
C PHE A 377 -6.00 14.50 9.03
N ASN A 378 -7.28 14.40 9.40
CA ASN A 378 -7.93 15.42 10.22
C ASN A 378 -7.52 15.36 11.69
N SER A 379 -7.32 14.15 12.23
CA SER A 379 -6.91 14.00 13.64
C SER A 379 -5.40 14.18 13.86
N GLY A 380 -4.59 14.10 12.80
CA GLY A 380 -3.14 14.24 12.92
C GLY A 380 -2.47 13.07 13.62
N MET A 381 -3.05 11.87 13.48
CA MET A 381 -2.63 10.66 14.18
C MET A 381 -1.87 9.69 13.27
N LEU A 382 -0.86 9.04 13.86
CA LEU A 382 -0.16 7.89 13.29
C LEU A 382 -0.53 6.65 14.10
N TYR A 383 -1.04 5.62 13.42
CA TYR A 383 -1.34 4.31 14.01
C TYR A 383 -0.41 3.26 13.42
N GLN A 384 -0.04 2.26 14.22
CA GLN A 384 0.53 1.00 13.76
C GLN A 384 -0.60 -0.02 13.61
N ILE A 385 -0.60 -0.74 12.49
CA ILE A 385 -1.47 -1.89 12.26
C ILE A 385 -0.93 -3.04 13.09
N THR A 386 -1.81 -3.64 13.89
CA THR A 386 -1.50 -4.83 14.68
C THR A 386 -2.60 -5.85 14.46
N THR A 387 -2.42 -7.04 15.03
CA THR A 387 -3.48 -8.06 15.17
C THR A 387 -3.60 -8.48 16.63
N ASP A 388 -4.67 -9.19 16.95
CA ASP A 388 -4.77 -9.88 18.23
C ASP A 388 -3.85 -11.09 18.23
N ALA A 389 -3.15 -11.33 19.34
CA ALA A 389 -2.63 -12.66 19.60
C ALA A 389 -3.83 -13.56 19.96
N ILE A 390 -3.85 -14.80 19.47
CA ILE A 390 -4.88 -15.76 19.85
C ILE A 390 -4.73 -16.07 21.33
N VAL A 391 -5.76 -15.87 22.13
CA VAL A 391 -5.71 -16.06 23.58
C VAL A 391 -6.44 -17.33 23.97
N SER A 392 -5.95 -18.11 24.94
CA SER A 392 -6.73 -19.23 25.47
C SER A 392 -7.97 -18.73 26.22
N ARG A 393 -9.18 -19.20 25.86
CA ARG A 393 -10.43 -18.97 26.60
C ARG A 393 -10.57 -19.88 27.82
N GLN A 394 -9.90 -21.03 27.80
CA GLN A 394 -9.97 -22.03 28.87
C GLN A 394 -8.74 -22.92 28.87
N THR A 395 -8.59 -23.73 29.92
CA THR A 395 -7.67 -24.87 29.91
C THR A 395 -8.13 -25.91 28.89
N GLY A 396 -7.22 -26.39 28.04
CA GLY A 396 -7.60 -27.29 26.95
C GLY A 396 -6.43 -27.81 26.13
N ASP A 397 -6.75 -28.31 24.94
CA ASP A 397 -5.78 -28.84 23.99
C ASP A 397 -5.58 -27.85 22.84
N TRP A 398 -4.33 -27.71 22.39
CA TRP A 398 -3.95 -26.80 21.32
C TRP A 398 -4.76 -27.02 20.05
N HIS A 399 -5.07 -28.29 19.73
CA HIS A 399 -5.81 -28.65 18.54
C HIS A 399 -7.33 -28.58 18.70
N THR A 400 -7.83 -28.14 19.85
CA THR A 400 -9.26 -27.95 20.11
C THR A 400 -9.65 -26.49 19.97
N SER A 401 -10.53 -26.18 19.01
CA SER A 401 -10.90 -24.80 18.70
C SER A 401 -11.56 -24.04 19.86
N SER A 402 -12.31 -24.73 20.71
CA SER A 402 -12.92 -24.11 21.90
C SER A 402 -11.92 -23.73 23.00
N THR A 403 -10.66 -24.17 22.91
CA THR A 403 -9.58 -23.72 23.82
C THR A 403 -9.26 -22.25 23.61
N TRP A 404 -9.56 -21.71 22.44
CA TRP A 404 -9.06 -20.43 21.96
C TRP A 404 -10.16 -19.37 21.87
N ASP A 405 -9.74 -18.10 21.86
CA ASP A 405 -10.64 -16.97 21.74
C ASP A 405 -11.13 -16.69 20.33
N CYS A 406 -10.52 -17.34 19.36
CA CYS A 406 -11.02 -17.53 18.01
C CYS A 406 -11.89 -18.79 17.90
N ALA A 407 -12.78 -18.84 16.90
CA ALA A 407 -13.41 -20.09 16.48
C ALA A 407 -12.43 -20.94 15.63
N CYS A 408 -11.19 -21.13 16.10
CA CYS A 408 -10.07 -21.64 15.32
C CYS A 408 -9.05 -22.44 16.14
N VAL A 409 -8.12 -23.11 15.45
CA VAL A 409 -6.94 -23.76 16.04
C VAL A 409 -5.69 -22.99 15.58
N PRO A 410 -4.87 -22.43 16.49
CA PRO A 410 -3.64 -21.73 16.15
C PRO A 410 -2.70 -22.62 15.33
N SER A 411 -2.15 -22.06 14.26
CA SER A 411 -1.02 -22.65 13.54
C SER A 411 0.28 -22.53 14.34
N ALA A 412 1.33 -23.23 13.90
CA ALA A 412 2.66 -23.12 14.50
C ALA A 412 3.25 -21.70 14.45
N ASP A 413 2.78 -20.88 13.51
CA ASP A 413 3.21 -19.50 13.29
C ASP A 413 2.33 -18.47 14.02
N SER A 414 1.24 -18.92 14.63
CA SER A 414 0.33 -18.01 15.33
C SER A 414 1.00 -17.40 16.56
N ARG A 415 0.76 -16.12 16.82
CA ARG A 415 1.06 -15.52 18.12
C ARG A 415 -0.05 -15.93 19.08
N VAL A 416 0.33 -16.62 20.15
CA VAL A 416 -0.61 -17.17 21.11
C VAL A 416 -0.26 -16.71 22.51
N VAL A 417 -1.29 -16.31 23.27
CA VAL A 417 -1.18 -16.01 24.70
C VAL A 417 -1.96 -17.07 25.47
N VAL A 418 -1.27 -17.79 26.34
CA VAL A 418 -1.95 -18.63 27.34
C VAL A 418 -2.33 -17.72 28.49
N ALA A 419 -3.62 -17.43 28.63
CA ALA A 419 -4.13 -16.50 29.65
C ALA A 419 -3.82 -17.00 31.08
N PRO A 420 -3.76 -16.09 32.08
CA PRO A 420 -3.47 -16.45 33.46
C PRO A 420 -4.36 -17.58 33.99
N GLY A 421 -3.76 -18.60 34.60
CA GLY A 421 -4.46 -19.76 35.14
C GLY A 421 -4.88 -20.83 34.11
N HIS A 422 -4.71 -20.58 32.80
CA HIS A 422 -4.97 -21.58 31.78
C HIS A 422 -3.77 -22.51 31.56
N LYS A 423 -4.06 -23.77 31.23
CA LYS A 423 -3.08 -24.74 30.75
C LYS A 423 -3.48 -25.19 29.35
N VAL A 424 -2.57 -25.03 28.40
CA VAL A 424 -2.76 -25.56 27.04
C VAL A 424 -1.83 -26.74 26.86
N THR A 425 -2.41 -27.89 26.51
CA THR A 425 -1.66 -29.13 26.22
C THR A 425 -1.49 -29.24 24.71
N VAL A 426 -0.30 -29.63 24.24
CA VAL A 426 -0.08 -29.91 22.80
C VAL A 426 0.06 -31.43 22.65
N ARG A 427 -1.00 -32.12 22.20
CA ARG A 427 -0.93 -33.57 21.95
C ARG A 427 -0.67 -33.84 20.48
N GLN A 428 0.39 -34.57 20.17
CA GLN A 428 0.65 -35.05 18.81
C GLN A 428 0.48 -36.57 18.70
N PRO A 429 -0.05 -37.09 17.57
CA PRO A 429 -0.30 -38.51 17.39
C PRO A 429 0.98 -39.35 17.20
N ALA A 430 2.14 -38.71 16.98
CA ALA A 430 3.44 -39.37 16.85
C ALA A 430 4.45 -38.79 17.86
N PRO A 431 5.41 -39.60 18.37
CA PRO A 431 6.50 -39.10 19.20
C PRO A 431 7.30 -38.05 18.44
N VAL A 432 7.34 -36.82 18.95
CA VAL A 432 8.14 -35.74 18.39
C VAL A 432 9.48 -35.66 19.11
N GLN A 433 10.58 -35.71 18.36
CA GLN A 433 11.93 -35.52 18.91
C GLN A 433 12.20 -34.08 19.35
N SER A 434 11.45 -33.11 18.81
CA SER A 434 11.54 -31.71 19.18
C SER A 434 10.23 -30.98 18.88
N VAL A 435 9.80 -30.08 19.77
CA VAL A 435 8.71 -29.12 19.53
C VAL A 435 9.34 -27.77 19.21
N ARG A 436 9.03 -27.21 18.04
CA ARG A 436 9.49 -25.88 17.63
C ARG A 436 8.29 -24.94 17.55
N VAL A 437 8.26 -23.95 18.44
CA VAL A 437 7.31 -22.83 18.37
C VAL A 437 7.95 -21.75 17.50
N LEU A 438 7.31 -21.37 16.40
CA LEU A 438 7.84 -20.41 15.43
C LEU A 438 7.32 -18.98 15.66
N GLY A 439 6.24 -18.81 16.42
CA GLY A 439 5.71 -17.53 16.89
C GLY A 439 6.18 -17.11 18.29
N GLY A 440 5.68 -15.96 18.77
CA GLY A 440 5.93 -15.48 20.13
C GLY A 440 5.00 -16.14 21.14
N LEU A 441 5.56 -16.87 22.13
CA LEU A 441 4.83 -17.43 23.26
C LEU A 441 5.00 -16.51 24.48
N ARG A 442 3.91 -15.95 25.00
CA ARG A 442 3.93 -15.12 26.22
C ARG A 442 3.08 -15.77 27.31
N PHE A 443 3.62 -15.83 28.53
CA PHE A 443 2.92 -16.28 29.72
C PHE A 443 2.62 -15.06 30.60
N GLU A 444 1.38 -14.91 31.03
CA GLU A 444 0.99 -13.92 32.04
C GLU A 444 0.55 -14.65 33.32
N GLY A 445 0.96 -14.17 34.50
CA GLY A 445 0.48 -14.66 35.79
C GLY A 445 0.64 -16.17 36.06
N GLY A 446 1.67 -16.82 35.51
CA GLY A 446 1.98 -18.23 35.76
C GLY A 446 1.37 -19.25 34.79
N GLY A 447 0.99 -18.84 33.57
CA GLY A 447 0.61 -19.78 32.50
C GLY A 447 1.68 -20.86 32.25
N VAL A 448 1.26 -22.07 31.87
CA VAL A 448 2.16 -23.23 31.65
C VAL A 448 1.84 -23.92 30.33
N LEU A 449 2.87 -24.13 29.50
CA LEU A 449 2.83 -25.00 28.32
C LEU A 449 3.39 -26.37 28.73
N ARG A 450 2.62 -27.45 28.52
CA ARG A 450 3.07 -28.83 28.74
C ARG A 450 3.07 -29.58 27.41
N TYR A 451 4.22 -30.17 27.09
CA TYR A 451 4.42 -31.09 25.98
C TYR A 451 4.17 -32.53 26.44
#